data_AF-A0A7C3U1M5-F1
#
_entry.id   AF-A0A7C3U1M5-F1
#
_cell.length_a   1.000
_cell.length_b   1.000
_cell.length_c   1.000
_cell.angle_alpha   90.00
_cell.angle_beta   90.00
_cell.angle_gamma   90.00
#
_symmetry.space_group_name_H-M   'P 1'
#
loop_
_entity.id
_entity.type
_entity.pdbx_description
1 polymer ?
#
loop_
_entity_poly.entity_id
_entity_poly.type
_entity_poly.pdbx_seq_one_letter_code
_entity_poly.pdbx_strand_id
1 'polypeptide(L)'
;MSDNLSHRPMPDTNSWPAFTLAWDNSFTGPTDMSYLLDKPAGATGFIKVVNGHLATGDGRRWRIWGQHFQHSMALPSTTMAPVVISRLAQFGINCIRLHFLDRLHWPDGLLMRNTESTRALDPEALARFDWFVACCRQQGMYLDLNLHVGRQFTAADGIKQPDQAGWAKPMNYFDDWLITLQKEYAQQLLDHVNPFTGNRYAEEPTIAIVEITNENSISEFWRADNLRGEQAETRVNWGDIPPA
;
A
#
# COMPACT_ATOMS: atom_id res chain seq x y z
N MET A 1 -10.89 34.89 -34.83
CA MET A 1 -11.17 35.58 -33.55
C MET A 1 -10.55 34.73 -32.46
N SER A 2 -9.38 35.12 -31.98
CA SER A 2 -8.62 34.41 -30.95
C SER A 2 -9.00 34.97 -29.59
N ASP A 3 -9.72 34.19 -28.78
CA ASP A 3 -9.99 34.57 -27.39
C ASP A 3 -8.70 34.46 -26.57
N ASN A 4 -8.31 35.61 -26.03
CA ASN A 4 -7.10 35.82 -25.27
C ASN A 4 -7.31 35.28 -23.85
N LEU A 5 -7.00 34.01 -23.61
CA LEU A 5 -7.15 33.32 -22.32
C LEU A 5 -6.17 33.79 -21.22
N SER A 6 -5.46 34.90 -21.40
CA SER A 6 -4.26 35.21 -20.59
C SER A 6 -4.45 36.14 -19.39
N HIS A 7 -5.66 36.55 -19.00
CA HIS A 7 -5.84 37.28 -17.74
C HIS A 7 -7.19 37.01 -17.07
N ARG A 8 -7.26 35.96 -16.23
CA ARG A 8 -8.24 35.95 -15.14
C ARG A 8 -7.70 36.84 -14.02
N PRO A 9 -8.43 37.87 -13.57
CA PRO A 9 -8.02 38.62 -12.38
C PRO A 9 -7.94 37.67 -11.19
N MET A 10 -6.89 37.80 -10.38
CA MET A 10 -6.77 37.06 -9.12
C MET A 10 -7.98 37.40 -8.24
N PRO A 11 -8.62 36.41 -7.58
CA PRO A 11 -9.73 36.68 -6.68
C PRO A 11 -9.26 37.58 -5.53
N ASP A 12 -10.13 38.49 -5.07
CA ASP A 12 -9.88 39.31 -3.89
C ASP A 12 -9.83 38.42 -2.64
N THR A 13 -8.63 38.27 -2.08
CA THR A 13 -8.37 37.39 -0.93
C THR A 13 -8.50 38.12 0.42
N ASN A 14 -8.81 39.43 0.44
CA ASN A 14 -8.89 40.22 1.68
C ASN A 14 -10.05 39.79 2.59
N SER A 15 -11.04 39.08 2.05
CA SER A 15 -12.19 38.52 2.78
C SER A 15 -12.04 37.04 3.11
N TRP A 16 -10.95 36.40 2.69
CA TRP A 16 -10.76 34.97 2.93
C TRP A 16 -10.40 34.73 4.39
N PRO A 17 -11.04 33.75 5.06
CA PRO A 17 -10.65 33.39 6.40
C PRO A 17 -9.21 32.86 6.40
N ALA A 18 -8.46 33.14 7.47
CA ALA A 18 -7.15 32.52 7.66
C ALA A 18 -7.31 30.99 7.65
N PHE A 19 -6.66 30.32 6.70
CA PHE A 19 -6.70 28.87 6.58
C PHE A 19 -5.44 28.28 7.22
N THR A 20 -5.58 27.84 8.47
CA THR A 20 -4.52 27.09 9.16
C THR A 20 -4.75 25.60 8.94
N LEU A 21 -3.85 24.96 8.18
CA LEU A 21 -3.87 23.52 8.02
C LEU A 21 -3.28 22.88 9.29
N ALA A 22 -4.14 22.55 10.25
CA ALA A 22 -3.74 21.73 11.40
C ALA A 22 -3.16 20.40 10.91
N TRP A 23 -2.07 19.94 11.53
CA TRP A 23 -1.48 18.64 11.18
C TRP A 23 -2.22 17.48 11.87
N ASP A 24 -2.95 17.75 12.95
CA ASP A 24 -3.70 16.80 13.77
C ASP A 24 -5.22 16.91 13.56
N ASN A 25 -5.99 16.21 14.40
CA ASN A 25 -7.45 16.23 14.39
C ASN A 25 -8.07 17.33 15.28
N SER A 26 -7.30 18.33 15.72
CA SER A 26 -7.80 19.41 16.59
C SER A 26 -8.79 20.35 15.90
N PHE A 27 -8.86 20.33 14.57
CA PHE A 27 -9.72 21.20 13.78
C PHE A 27 -10.97 20.46 13.30
N THR A 28 -12.12 20.81 13.87
CA THR A 28 -13.44 20.48 13.32
C THR A 28 -14.00 21.75 12.65
N GLY A 29 -14.03 21.77 11.33
CA GLY A 29 -14.45 22.94 10.55
C GLY A 29 -15.28 22.55 9.34
N PRO A 30 -15.67 23.53 8.50
CA PRO A 30 -16.52 23.28 7.33
C PRO A 30 -15.87 22.34 6.28
N THR A 31 -14.58 22.04 6.41
CA THR A 31 -13.83 21.12 5.56
C THR A 31 -13.73 19.70 6.12
N ASP A 32 -14.36 19.40 7.27
CA ASP A 32 -14.41 18.04 7.82
C ASP A 32 -15.41 17.17 7.03
N MET A 33 -14.86 16.28 6.21
CA MET A 33 -15.61 15.32 5.39
C MET A 33 -15.70 13.92 6.02
N SER A 34 -15.36 13.76 7.30
CA SER A 34 -15.34 12.45 7.95
C SER A 34 -16.72 11.79 8.07
N TYR A 35 -17.80 12.56 7.94
CA TYR A 35 -19.18 12.09 7.87
C TYR A 35 -19.51 11.32 6.57
N LEU A 36 -18.65 11.40 5.54
CA LEU A 36 -18.81 10.65 4.29
C LEU A 36 -18.33 9.20 4.41
N LEU A 37 -17.64 8.85 5.50
CA LEU A 37 -17.13 7.50 5.73
C LEU A 37 -18.07 6.72 6.63
N ASP A 38 -18.61 5.62 6.13
CA ASP A 38 -19.34 4.66 6.95
C ASP A 38 -18.37 3.91 7.86
N LYS A 39 -18.65 3.93 9.17
CA LYS A 39 -17.78 3.35 10.21
C LYS A 39 -18.45 2.16 10.92
N PRO A 40 -17.70 1.11 11.28
CA PRO A 40 -16.32 0.84 10.84
C PRO A 40 -16.26 0.39 9.38
N ALA A 41 -15.06 0.44 8.78
CA ALA A 41 -14.83 -0.16 7.46
C ALA A 41 -15.15 -1.66 7.50
N GLY A 42 -15.80 -2.15 6.46
CA GLY A 42 -16.22 -3.55 6.37
C GLY A 42 -17.40 -3.93 7.27
N ALA A 43 -18.11 -2.98 7.89
CA ALA A 43 -19.28 -3.26 8.74
C ALA A 43 -20.37 -4.08 8.03
N THR A 44 -20.52 -3.89 6.71
CA THR A 44 -21.48 -4.63 5.88
C THR A 44 -20.87 -5.83 5.17
N GLY A 45 -19.61 -6.19 5.47
CA GLY A 45 -18.83 -7.24 4.81
C GLY A 45 -17.80 -6.67 3.83
N PHE A 46 -17.16 -7.56 3.07
CA PHE A 46 -16.15 -7.19 2.06
C PHE A 46 -16.72 -6.28 0.97
N ILE A 47 -15.84 -5.44 0.40
CA ILE A 47 -16.10 -4.77 -0.87
C ILE A 47 -16.25 -5.83 -1.97
N LYS A 48 -17.22 -5.64 -2.85
CA LYS A 48 -17.58 -6.57 -3.93
C LYS A 48 -17.55 -5.84 -5.28
N VAL A 49 -17.46 -6.61 -6.36
CA VAL A 49 -17.71 -6.11 -7.72
C VAL A 49 -19.12 -6.48 -8.13
N VAL A 50 -19.95 -5.48 -8.40
CA VAL A 50 -21.33 -5.64 -8.89
C VAL A 50 -21.45 -4.86 -10.19
N ASN A 51 -21.71 -5.56 -11.30
CA ASN A 51 -21.89 -4.97 -12.63
C ASN A 51 -20.74 -4.01 -13.04
N GLY A 52 -19.48 -4.41 -12.83
CA GLY A 52 -18.31 -3.61 -13.18
C GLY A 52 -18.05 -2.41 -12.26
N HIS A 53 -18.70 -2.36 -11.10
CA HIS A 53 -18.51 -1.32 -10.10
C HIS A 53 -18.21 -1.90 -8.73
N LEU A 54 -17.41 -1.19 -7.95
CA LEU A 54 -17.23 -1.54 -6.54
C LEU A 54 -18.50 -1.23 -5.76
N ALA A 55 -18.82 -2.08 -4.79
CA ALA A 55 -19.94 -1.95 -3.89
C ALA A 55 -19.55 -2.40 -2.48
N THR A 56 -20.13 -1.78 -1.45
CA THR A 56 -20.04 -2.27 -0.07
C THR A 56 -20.76 -3.62 0.08
N GLY A 57 -20.57 -4.32 1.19
CA GLY A 57 -21.07 -5.69 1.34
C GLY A 57 -22.61 -5.83 1.30
N ASP A 58 -23.34 -4.75 1.58
CA ASP A 58 -24.79 -4.56 1.43
C ASP A 58 -25.23 -4.14 0.01
N GLY A 59 -24.29 -3.98 -0.92
CA GLY A 59 -24.57 -3.71 -2.34
C GLY A 59 -24.64 -2.23 -2.74
N ARG A 60 -24.41 -1.27 -1.82
CA ARG A 60 -24.39 0.15 -2.18
C ARG A 60 -23.14 0.47 -3.00
N ARG A 61 -23.29 1.36 -3.99
CA ARG A 61 -22.20 1.82 -4.85
C ARG A 61 -21.06 2.41 -4.00
N TRP A 62 -19.85 1.90 -4.20
CA TRP A 62 -18.64 2.38 -3.53
C TRP A 62 -17.65 2.92 -4.57
N ARG A 63 -16.88 3.94 -4.19
CA ARG A 63 -15.84 4.57 -5.02
C ARG A 63 -14.64 4.83 -4.13
N ILE A 64 -13.45 4.62 -4.67
CA ILE A 64 -12.21 4.90 -3.96
C ILE A 64 -11.88 6.38 -4.12
N TRP A 65 -11.74 7.07 -2.99
CA TRP A 65 -11.08 8.35 -2.85
C TRP A 65 -9.90 8.11 -1.91
N GLY A 66 -8.78 7.69 -2.49
CA GLY A 66 -7.71 7.06 -1.74
C GLY A 66 -6.40 7.81 -1.76
N GLN A 67 -5.51 7.44 -0.85
CA GLN A 67 -4.11 7.90 -0.78
C GLN A 67 -3.14 6.72 -0.80
N HIS A 68 -1.88 7.04 -1.00
CA HIS A 68 -0.80 6.06 -1.08
C HIS A 68 0.17 6.21 0.10
N PHE A 69 0.42 5.12 0.81
CA PHE A 69 1.36 5.06 1.92
C PHE A 69 2.50 4.12 1.57
N GLN A 70 3.73 4.60 1.72
CA GLN A 70 4.94 3.83 1.43
C GLN A 70 5.68 3.51 2.73
N HIS A 71 6.27 2.31 2.80
CA HIS A 71 7.21 1.97 3.87
C HIS A 71 6.58 2.15 5.27
N SER A 72 7.32 2.77 6.20
CA SER A 72 6.91 3.04 7.58
C SER A 72 5.75 4.02 7.75
N MET A 73 5.22 4.63 6.67
CA MET A 73 4.00 5.45 6.76
C MET A 73 2.81 4.65 7.28
N ALA A 74 2.76 3.33 7.01
CA ALA A 74 1.76 2.42 7.55
C ALA A 74 2.13 1.81 8.91
N LEU A 75 3.29 2.20 9.47
CA LEU A 75 3.82 1.74 10.76
C LEU A 75 4.00 2.89 11.78
N PRO A 76 3.09 3.88 11.87
CA PRO A 76 3.25 4.98 12.80
C PRO A 76 3.30 4.47 14.25
N SER A 77 3.78 5.31 15.18
CA SER A 77 3.65 4.98 16.61
C SER A 77 2.18 4.80 16.98
N THR A 78 1.95 4.04 18.05
CA THR A 78 0.59 3.80 18.57
C THR A 78 -0.15 5.09 18.93
N THR A 79 0.58 6.13 19.34
CA THR A 79 0.06 7.47 19.62
C THR A 79 -0.26 8.27 18.36
N MET A 80 0.49 8.09 17.27
CA MET A 80 0.33 8.85 16.03
C MET A 80 -0.70 8.25 15.08
N ALA A 81 -0.82 6.92 15.06
CA ALA A 81 -1.78 6.21 14.19
C ALA A 81 -3.21 6.78 14.27
N PRO A 82 -3.84 6.93 15.45
CA PRO A 82 -5.21 7.45 15.52
C PRO A 82 -5.31 8.91 15.07
N VAL A 83 -4.27 9.72 15.30
CA VAL A 83 -4.26 11.15 14.91
C VAL A 83 -4.22 11.27 13.38
N VAL A 84 -3.28 10.57 12.73
CA VAL A 84 -3.11 10.61 11.27
C VAL A 84 -4.33 10.07 10.55
N ILE A 85 -4.85 8.92 10.98
CA ILE A 85 -6.03 8.33 10.33
C ILE A 85 -7.27 9.20 10.53
N SER A 86 -7.48 9.75 11.73
CA SER A 86 -8.57 10.70 11.96
C SER A 86 -8.45 11.91 11.03
N ARG A 87 -7.25 12.46 10.86
CA ARG A 87 -7.01 13.59 9.96
C ARG A 87 -7.28 13.25 8.50
N LEU A 88 -6.89 12.07 8.03
CA LEU A 88 -7.21 11.61 6.67
C LEU A 88 -8.72 11.42 6.46
N ALA A 89 -9.44 10.92 7.47
CA ALA A 89 -10.89 10.81 7.42
C ALA A 89 -11.56 12.18 7.29
N GLN A 90 -11.04 13.22 7.96
CA GLN A 90 -11.52 14.60 7.76
C GLN A 90 -11.34 15.10 6.32
N PHE A 91 -10.40 14.54 5.56
CA PHE A 91 -10.26 14.83 4.11
C PHE A 91 -11.11 13.91 3.22
N GLY A 92 -11.98 13.08 3.80
CA GLY A 92 -12.85 12.17 3.06
C GLY A 92 -12.10 10.97 2.47
N ILE A 93 -10.82 10.76 2.80
CA ILE A 93 -10.02 9.65 2.28
C ILE A 93 -10.57 8.34 2.81
N ASN A 94 -11.07 7.48 1.93
CA ASN A 94 -11.75 6.25 2.32
C ASN A 94 -10.96 4.97 2.01
N CYS A 95 -9.77 5.08 1.40
CA CYS A 95 -8.90 3.94 1.13
C CYS A 95 -7.43 4.33 1.19
N ILE A 96 -6.56 3.47 1.72
CA ILE A 96 -5.10 3.64 1.64
C ILE A 96 -4.50 2.46 0.90
N ARG A 97 -3.70 2.74 -0.14
CA ARG A 97 -2.85 1.76 -0.80
C ARG A 97 -1.52 1.64 -0.08
N LEU A 98 -1.17 0.42 0.32
CA LEU A 98 -0.03 0.09 1.14
C LEU A 98 1.09 -0.49 0.30
N HIS A 99 2.18 0.25 0.16
CA HIS A 99 3.21 -0.01 -0.82
C HIS A 99 4.60 -0.11 -0.20
N PHE A 100 5.44 -0.97 -0.78
CA PHE A 100 6.79 -1.26 -0.28
C PHE A 100 6.86 -1.73 1.18
N LEU A 101 5.80 -2.34 1.72
CA LEU A 101 5.85 -2.98 3.04
C LEU A 101 6.86 -4.14 3.09
N ASP A 102 7.08 -4.79 1.94
CA ASP A 102 7.96 -5.93 1.70
C ASP A 102 9.43 -5.56 1.46
N ARG A 103 9.78 -4.26 1.44
CA ARG A 103 11.08 -3.79 0.94
C ARG A 103 12.13 -3.59 2.02
N LEU A 104 11.76 -3.00 3.15
CA LEU A 104 12.72 -2.55 4.16
C LEU A 104 12.58 -3.36 5.45
N HIS A 105 13.70 -3.49 6.14
CA HIS A 105 13.71 -3.99 7.50
C HIS A 105 13.15 -2.94 8.46
N TRP A 106 12.63 -3.39 9.60
CA TRP A 106 12.27 -2.50 10.70
C TRP A 106 13.47 -1.59 11.09
N PRO A 107 13.28 -0.27 11.29
CA PRO A 107 12.03 0.45 11.52
C PRO A 107 11.27 0.96 10.29
N ASP A 108 11.80 0.75 9.08
CA ASP A 108 11.27 1.37 7.87
C ASP A 108 10.31 0.47 7.07
N GLY A 109 10.18 -0.81 7.44
CA GLY A 109 9.26 -1.75 6.80
C GLY A 109 8.94 -2.97 7.67
N LEU A 110 8.30 -3.98 7.07
CA LEU A 110 7.83 -5.18 7.80
C LEU A 110 8.92 -6.24 8.02
N LEU A 111 10.06 -6.18 7.32
CA LEU A 111 11.05 -7.27 7.39
C LEU A 111 11.79 -7.27 8.73
N MET A 112 12.14 -8.46 9.22
CA MET A 112 12.84 -8.69 10.49
C MET A 112 14.13 -7.87 10.61
N ARG A 113 14.32 -7.08 11.66
CA ARG A 113 15.57 -6.32 11.87
C ARG A 113 16.80 -7.22 12.09
N ASN A 114 18.00 -6.67 11.87
CA ASN A 114 19.29 -7.30 12.20
C ASN A 114 19.53 -8.68 11.57
N THR A 115 19.00 -8.91 10.36
CA THR A 115 19.25 -10.13 9.58
C THR A 115 19.40 -9.77 8.11
N GLU A 116 20.20 -10.54 7.39
CA GLU A 116 20.30 -10.45 5.93
C GLU A 116 19.13 -11.14 5.23
N SER A 117 18.46 -12.10 5.88
CA SER A 117 17.30 -12.75 5.28
C SER A 117 16.10 -11.84 5.33
N THR A 118 15.34 -11.84 4.25
CA THR A 118 14.09 -11.09 4.11
C THR A 118 12.87 -11.97 4.34
N ARG A 119 13.05 -13.21 4.82
CA ARG A 119 11.97 -14.22 4.91
C ARG A 119 11.08 -14.11 6.15
N ALA A 120 11.51 -13.37 7.18
CA ALA A 120 10.76 -13.21 8.42
C ALA A 120 10.23 -11.79 8.58
N LEU A 121 9.05 -11.66 9.21
CA LEU A 121 8.45 -10.37 9.55
C LEU A 121 8.84 -9.95 10.98
N ASP A 122 9.09 -8.66 11.18
CA ASP A 122 9.40 -8.10 12.48
C ASP A 122 8.12 -8.00 13.35
N PRO A 123 8.11 -8.54 14.58
CA PRO A 123 6.91 -8.54 15.42
C PRO A 123 6.48 -7.14 15.88
N GLU A 124 7.41 -6.19 16.04
CA GLU A 124 7.04 -4.80 16.36
C GLU A 124 6.44 -4.10 15.15
N ALA A 125 7.00 -4.34 13.96
CA ALA A 125 6.45 -3.80 12.71
C ALA A 125 5.02 -4.31 12.50
N LEU A 126 4.79 -5.61 12.67
CA LEU A 126 3.46 -6.21 12.60
C LEU A 126 2.51 -5.62 13.65
N ALA A 127 2.93 -5.46 14.90
CA ALA A 127 2.09 -4.86 15.93
C ALA A 127 1.69 -3.41 15.62
N ARG A 128 2.58 -2.62 15.01
CA ARG A 128 2.26 -1.26 14.55
C ARG A 128 1.32 -1.26 13.36
N PHE A 129 1.54 -2.17 12.42
CA PHE A 129 0.66 -2.35 11.27
C PHE A 129 -0.74 -2.79 11.71
N ASP A 130 -0.84 -3.72 12.64
CA ASP A 130 -2.11 -4.17 13.24
C ASP A 130 -2.90 -3.02 13.86
N TRP A 131 -2.22 -2.17 14.62
CA TRP A 131 -2.85 -0.99 15.20
C TRP A 131 -3.28 0.03 14.14
N PHE A 132 -2.44 0.25 13.12
CA PHE A 132 -2.80 1.08 11.97
C PHE A 132 -4.07 0.57 11.25
N VAL A 133 -4.15 -0.73 10.97
CA VAL A 133 -5.33 -1.37 10.36
C VAL A 133 -6.57 -1.17 11.25
N ALA A 134 -6.43 -1.34 12.57
CA ALA A 134 -7.52 -1.11 13.51
C ALA A 134 -7.99 0.35 13.54
N CYS A 135 -7.07 1.32 13.49
CA CYS A 135 -7.42 2.74 13.37
C CYS A 135 -8.16 3.04 12.05
N CYS A 136 -7.68 2.52 10.91
CA CYS A 136 -8.34 2.63 9.61
C CYS A 136 -9.77 2.07 9.68
N ARG A 137 -9.91 0.86 10.23
CA ARG A 137 -11.20 0.20 10.46
C ARG A 137 -12.15 1.09 11.26
N GLN A 138 -11.71 1.61 12.40
CA GLN A 138 -12.52 2.49 13.26
C GLN A 138 -12.99 3.76 12.55
N GLN A 139 -12.19 4.30 11.61
CA GLN A 139 -12.50 5.52 10.89
C GLN A 139 -13.22 5.31 9.56
N GLY A 140 -13.58 4.07 9.19
CA GLY A 140 -14.30 3.79 7.94
C GLY A 140 -13.39 3.78 6.70
N MET A 141 -12.08 3.63 6.89
CA MET A 141 -11.08 3.65 5.83
C MET A 141 -10.67 2.22 5.47
N TYR A 142 -10.78 1.87 4.20
CA TYR A 142 -10.39 0.58 3.64
C TYR A 142 -8.91 0.56 3.23
N LEU A 143 -8.39 -0.62 2.93
CA LEU A 143 -7.00 -0.83 2.55
C LEU A 143 -6.86 -1.59 1.23
N ASP A 144 -5.84 -1.23 0.48
CA ASP A 144 -5.26 -2.03 -0.60
C ASP A 144 -3.90 -2.54 -0.11
N LEU A 145 -3.80 -3.87 0.03
CA LEU A 145 -2.64 -4.56 0.58
C LEU A 145 -1.79 -5.16 -0.56
N ASN A 146 -0.61 -4.60 -0.79
CA ASN A 146 0.34 -5.15 -1.75
C ASN A 146 1.12 -6.34 -1.16
N LEU A 147 1.22 -7.44 -1.90
CA LEU A 147 1.97 -8.64 -1.50
C LEU A 147 3.38 -8.71 -2.12
N HIS A 148 3.65 -7.91 -3.14
CA HIS A 148 4.98 -7.74 -3.71
C HIS A 148 5.09 -6.38 -4.37
N VAL A 149 6.14 -5.63 -4.05
CA VAL A 149 6.41 -4.34 -4.69
C VAL A 149 7.86 -4.22 -5.11
N GLY A 150 8.76 -4.37 -4.14
CA GLY A 150 10.18 -4.12 -4.32
C GLY A 150 11.05 -4.80 -3.29
N ARG A 151 10.62 -5.95 -2.78
CA ARG A 151 11.48 -6.83 -1.98
C ARG A 151 12.77 -7.11 -2.74
N GLN A 152 13.88 -6.82 -2.09
CA GLN A 152 15.22 -7.04 -2.64
C GLN A 152 15.78 -8.29 -1.95
N PHE A 153 15.73 -9.42 -2.67
CA PHE A 153 16.13 -10.70 -2.10
C PHE A 153 17.64 -10.81 -1.93
N THR A 154 18.07 -11.59 -0.95
CA THR A 154 19.50 -11.77 -0.63
C THR A 154 19.95 -13.22 -0.82
N ALA A 155 21.26 -13.46 -0.74
CA ALA A 155 21.79 -14.82 -0.73
C ALA A 155 21.27 -15.65 0.46
N ALA A 156 20.97 -14.99 1.60
CA ALA A 156 20.38 -15.63 2.77
C ALA A 156 18.95 -16.14 2.51
N ASP A 157 18.29 -15.64 1.46
CA ASP A 157 16.99 -16.14 1.00
C ASP A 157 17.10 -17.34 0.03
N GLY A 158 18.32 -17.81 -0.24
CA GLY A 158 18.59 -18.92 -1.18
C GLY A 158 18.62 -18.50 -2.65
N ILE A 159 18.70 -17.20 -2.94
CA ILE A 159 18.85 -16.68 -4.30
C ILE A 159 20.30 -16.82 -4.77
N LYS A 160 20.51 -17.41 -5.95
CA LYS A 160 21.86 -17.66 -6.50
C LYS A 160 22.63 -16.39 -6.85
N GLN A 161 21.94 -15.39 -7.42
CA GLN A 161 22.54 -14.16 -7.96
C GLN A 161 21.75 -12.93 -7.47
N PRO A 162 21.75 -12.64 -6.16
CA PRO A 162 20.87 -11.62 -5.57
C PRO A 162 21.13 -10.21 -6.14
N ASP A 163 22.39 -9.88 -6.41
CA ASP A 163 22.78 -8.58 -7.00
C ASP A 163 22.20 -8.37 -8.41
N GLN A 164 21.90 -9.46 -9.10
CA GLN A 164 21.32 -9.47 -10.44
C GLN A 164 19.80 -9.57 -10.43
N ALA A 165 19.20 -9.95 -9.30
CA ALA A 165 17.77 -10.17 -9.18
C ALA A 165 16.99 -8.84 -9.07
N GLY A 166 17.62 -7.76 -8.60
CA GLY A 166 16.94 -6.48 -8.35
C GLY A 166 15.71 -6.66 -7.46
N TRP A 167 14.56 -6.15 -7.90
CA TRP A 167 13.25 -6.39 -7.26
C TRP A 167 12.54 -7.66 -7.78
N ALA A 168 13.28 -8.60 -8.34
CA ALA A 168 12.79 -9.86 -8.91
C ALA A 168 11.76 -9.71 -10.04
N LYS A 169 11.66 -8.54 -10.68
CA LYS A 169 10.76 -8.31 -11.82
C LYS A 169 11.49 -8.54 -13.14
N PRO A 170 10.92 -9.28 -14.10
CA PRO A 170 9.64 -9.99 -14.07
C PRO A 170 9.81 -11.45 -13.64
N MET A 171 11.00 -11.83 -13.15
CA MET A 171 11.38 -13.22 -12.83
C MET A 171 10.40 -13.89 -11.86
N ASN A 172 9.80 -13.11 -10.97
CA ASN A 172 8.75 -13.56 -10.08
C ASN A 172 7.47 -14.10 -10.75
N TYR A 173 7.34 -14.02 -12.07
CA TYR A 173 6.29 -14.72 -12.81
C TYR A 173 6.63 -16.18 -13.17
N PHE A 174 7.90 -16.57 -13.17
CA PHE A 174 8.31 -17.87 -13.71
C PHE A 174 9.47 -18.55 -12.97
N ASP A 175 10.21 -17.86 -12.11
CA ASP A 175 11.21 -18.50 -11.24
C ASP A 175 10.52 -19.15 -10.04
N ASP A 176 10.60 -20.48 -9.96
CA ASP A 176 9.90 -21.28 -8.94
C ASP A 176 10.30 -20.91 -7.52
N TRP A 177 11.56 -20.53 -7.29
CA TRP A 177 12.04 -20.19 -5.95
C TRP A 177 11.58 -18.80 -5.53
N LEU A 178 11.64 -17.80 -6.41
CA LEU A 178 11.07 -16.47 -6.18
C LEU A 178 9.57 -16.54 -5.92
N ILE A 179 8.83 -17.34 -6.70
CA ILE A 179 7.40 -17.58 -6.47
C ILE A 179 7.16 -18.23 -5.10
N THR A 180 8.01 -19.16 -4.69
CA THR A 180 7.93 -19.79 -3.36
C THR A 180 8.12 -18.77 -2.25
N LEU A 181 9.12 -17.90 -2.35
CA LEU A 181 9.39 -16.84 -1.36
C LEU A 181 8.29 -15.77 -1.31
N GLN A 182 7.64 -15.49 -2.45
CA GLN A 182 6.46 -14.60 -2.49
C GLN A 182 5.24 -15.23 -1.82
N LYS A 183 4.99 -16.52 -2.05
CA LYS A 183 3.92 -17.26 -1.35
C LYS A 183 4.19 -17.33 0.15
N GLU A 184 5.44 -17.55 0.57
CA GLU A 184 5.85 -17.55 1.97
C GLU A 184 5.53 -16.20 2.66
N TYR A 185 5.85 -15.08 2.01
CA TYR A 185 5.51 -13.74 2.51
C TYR A 185 3.99 -13.51 2.57
N ALA A 186 3.28 -13.87 1.49
CA ALA A 186 1.83 -13.74 1.44
C ALA A 186 1.12 -14.58 2.51
N GLN A 187 1.58 -15.81 2.76
CA GLN A 187 1.05 -16.67 3.82
C GLN A 187 1.28 -16.06 5.20
N GLN A 188 2.51 -15.63 5.52
CA GLN A 188 2.81 -14.99 6.81
C GLN A 188 1.90 -13.78 7.07
N LEU A 189 1.68 -12.95 6.05
CA LEU A 189 0.89 -11.73 6.21
C LEU A 189 -0.61 -12.00 6.23
N LEU A 190 -1.14 -12.83 5.32
CA LEU A 190 -2.57 -13.09 5.21
C LEU A 190 -3.11 -14.03 6.30
N ASP A 191 -2.28 -14.93 6.83
CA ASP A 191 -2.66 -15.81 7.93
C ASP A 191 -2.52 -15.15 9.30
N HIS A 192 -1.82 -14.01 9.38
CA HIS A 192 -1.66 -13.23 10.61
C HIS A 192 -3.01 -12.77 11.16
N VAL A 193 -3.20 -12.95 12.47
CA VAL A 193 -4.38 -12.48 13.20
C VAL A 193 -4.07 -11.14 13.83
N ASN A 194 -4.81 -10.11 13.45
CA ASN A 194 -4.72 -8.82 14.09
C ASN A 194 -5.34 -8.87 15.49
N PRO A 195 -4.58 -8.66 16.57
CA PRO A 195 -5.11 -8.77 17.93
C PRO A 195 -6.13 -7.67 18.29
N PHE A 196 -6.16 -6.54 17.55
CA PHE A 196 -7.07 -5.44 17.80
C PHE A 196 -8.42 -5.58 17.08
N THR A 197 -8.47 -6.32 15.96
CA THR A 197 -9.72 -6.58 15.23
C THR A 197 -10.23 -8.01 15.43
N GLY A 198 -9.35 -8.93 15.82
CA GLY A 198 -9.64 -10.35 16.00
C GLY A 198 -9.69 -11.14 14.69
N ASN A 199 -9.46 -10.50 13.54
CA ASN A 199 -9.55 -11.14 12.23
C ASN A 199 -8.16 -11.58 11.75
N ARG A 200 -8.12 -12.72 11.03
CA ARG A 200 -7.03 -12.99 10.09
C ARG A 200 -7.06 -11.94 8.98
N TYR A 201 -5.91 -11.50 8.46
CA TYR A 201 -5.90 -10.53 7.35
C TYR A 201 -6.61 -11.05 6.10
N ALA A 202 -6.54 -12.34 5.80
CA ALA A 202 -7.34 -12.97 4.74
C ALA A 202 -8.86 -12.84 4.95
N GLU A 203 -9.29 -12.58 6.18
CA GLU A 203 -10.68 -12.51 6.63
C GLU A 203 -11.06 -11.10 7.12
N GLU A 204 -10.18 -10.09 6.97
CA GLU A 204 -10.40 -8.72 7.45
C GLU A 204 -11.14 -7.89 6.39
N PRO A 205 -12.43 -7.53 6.59
CA PRO A 205 -13.20 -6.81 5.58
C PRO A 205 -12.78 -5.34 5.41
N THR A 206 -11.88 -4.83 6.26
CA THR A 206 -11.19 -3.54 6.05
C THR A 206 -10.23 -3.60 4.86
N ILE A 207 -9.70 -4.78 4.53
CA ILE A 207 -8.87 -4.98 3.33
C ILE A 207 -9.80 -5.17 2.14
N ALA A 208 -9.92 -4.13 1.31
CA ALA A 208 -10.79 -4.14 0.13
C ALA A 208 -10.11 -4.76 -1.09
N ILE A 209 -8.79 -4.61 -1.21
CA ILE A 209 -8.00 -5.05 -2.36
C ILE A 209 -6.75 -5.76 -1.84
N VAL A 210 -6.41 -6.87 -2.47
CA VAL A 210 -5.11 -7.53 -2.34
C VAL A 210 -4.42 -7.45 -3.70
N GLU A 211 -3.32 -6.71 -3.76
CA GLU A 211 -2.54 -6.52 -4.99
C GLU A 211 -1.37 -7.50 -4.98
N ILE A 212 -1.37 -8.47 -5.91
CA ILE A 212 -0.39 -9.56 -5.92
C ILE A 212 1.03 -9.03 -6.20
N THR A 213 1.16 -8.12 -7.18
CA THR A 213 2.45 -7.54 -7.55
C THR A 213 2.23 -6.15 -8.14
N ASN A 214 2.96 -5.16 -7.63
CA ASN A 214 2.97 -3.80 -8.20
C ASN A 214 3.59 -3.82 -9.59
N GLU A 215 3.02 -3.06 -10.54
CA GLU A 215 3.60 -2.64 -11.82
C GLU A 215 4.64 -3.64 -12.36
N ASN A 216 4.15 -4.71 -12.96
CA ASN A 216 4.99 -5.77 -13.50
C ASN A 216 4.37 -6.26 -14.82
N SER A 217 5.22 -6.49 -15.84
CA SER A 217 4.73 -6.73 -17.20
C SER A 217 5.75 -7.48 -18.05
N ILE A 218 5.50 -8.76 -18.33
CA ILE A 218 6.34 -9.54 -19.26
C ILE A 218 6.41 -8.86 -20.64
N SER A 219 5.31 -8.27 -21.10
CA SER A 219 5.25 -7.60 -22.40
C SER A 219 6.13 -6.35 -22.48
N GLU A 220 6.31 -5.64 -21.37
CA GLU A 220 7.21 -4.48 -21.30
C GLU A 220 8.67 -4.92 -21.32
N PHE A 221 9.03 -5.92 -20.51
CA PHE A 221 10.39 -6.49 -20.52
C PHE A 221 10.75 -7.08 -21.90
N TRP A 222 9.80 -7.73 -22.60
CA TRP A 222 10.04 -8.25 -23.95
C TRP A 222 10.31 -7.11 -24.95
N ARG A 223 9.49 -6.04 -24.95
CA ARG A 223 9.69 -4.89 -25.85
C ARG A 223 10.99 -4.14 -25.60
N ALA A 224 11.53 -4.22 -24.38
CA ALA A 224 12.79 -3.61 -24.00
C ALA A 224 14.01 -4.52 -24.23
N ASP A 225 13.84 -5.73 -24.79
CA ASP A 225 14.88 -6.75 -24.93
C ASP A 225 15.51 -7.24 -23.61
N ASN A 226 14.81 -7.03 -22.48
CA ASN A 226 15.31 -7.39 -21.16
C ASN A 226 15.14 -8.88 -20.80
N LEU A 227 14.55 -9.70 -21.69
CA LEU A 227 14.28 -11.12 -21.46
C LEU A 227 15.30 -12.07 -22.13
N ARG A 228 16.44 -11.54 -22.60
CA ARG A 228 17.45 -12.30 -23.35
C ARG A 228 18.25 -13.30 -22.50
N GLY A 229 18.25 -13.15 -21.17
CA GLY A 229 19.13 -13.94 -20.30
C GLY A 229 20.60 -13.48 -20.38
N GLU A 230 20.82 -12.22 -20.71
CA GLU A 230 22.13 -11.57 -20.82
C GLU A 230 22.09 -10.32 -19.94
N GLN A 231 23.03 -10.15 -19.00
CA GLN A 231 23.10 -8.95 -18.16
C GLN A 231 23.95 -7.86 -18.82
N ALA A 232 23.40 -7.16 -19.81
CA ALA A 232 24.04 -6.00 -20.41
C ALA A 232 23.81 -4.73 -19.58
N GLU A 233 22.64 -4.59 -18.96
CA GLU A 233 22.27 -3.50 -18.05
C GLU A 233 21.71 -4.01 -16.71
N THR A 234 22.41 -3.71 -15.61
CA THR A 234 21.92 -3.92 -14.25
C THR A 234 21.09 -2.73 -13.77
N ARG A 235 19.78 -2.93 -13.64
CA ARG A 235 18.87 -1.99 -12.99
C ARG A 235 18.12 -2.71 -11.87
N VAL A 236 17.86 -1.98 -10.79
CA VAL A 236 17.11 -2.51 -9.65
C VAL A 236 15.67 -2.89 -10.06
N ASN A 237 15.09 -2.18 -11.03
CA ASN A 237 13.82 -2.48 -11.66
C ASN A 237 13.94 -2.38 -13.19
N TRP A 238 13.13 -3.18 -13.90
CA TRP A 238 13.05 -3.10 -15.37
C TRP A 238 14.42 -3.21 -16.08
N GLY A 239 15.35 -3.98 -15.50
CA GLY A 239 16.65 -4.32 -16.08
C GLY A 239 16.63 -5.68 -16.77
N ASP A 240 17.77 -6.10 -17.31
CA ASP A 240 17.92 -7.41 -17.92
C ASP A 240 17.74 -8.54 -16.89
N ILE A 241 17.06 -9.62 -17.30
CA ILE A 241 17.07 -10.86 -16.51
C ILE A 241 18.46 -11.51 -16.58
N PRO A 242 18.95 -12.10 -15.48
CA PRO A 242 20.24 -12.77 -15.46
C PRO A 242 20.27 -14.02 -16.35
N PRO A 243 21.47 -14.47 -16.76
CA PRO A 243 21.66 -15.80 -17.30
C PRO A 243 21.21 -16.89 -16.30
N ALA A 244 20.67 -17.99 -16.83
CA ALA A 244 20.19 -19.14 -16.04
C ALA A 244 21.28 -19.82 -15.19
#